data_AF-P75287-F1
#
_entry.id   AF-P75287-F1
#
_cell.length_a   1.000
_cell.length_b   1.000
_cell.length_c   1.000
_cell.angle_alpha   90.00
_cell.angle_beta   90.00
_cell.angle_gamma   90.00
#
_symmetry.space_group_name_H-M   'P 1'
#
loop_
_entity.id
_entity.type
_entity.pdbx_description
1 polymer ?
#
loop_
_entity_poly.entity_id
_entity_poly.type
_entity_poly.pdbx_seq_one_letter_code
_entity_poly.pdbx_strand_id
1 'polypeptide(L)'
;MDDITAPQTSAGSSSGTSTNTSGSRSFLPTFSNVGVGLKANVQGTLGGRQTTTTGNNIPKWATLDQANLQLWTGAGWRNDKTTSGSTGNANDTKFTSATGSGSGQGSSSGTNTSAGNPDGLQADKVDQNGQVKTSVQEATSGDNLTNYTNLPPANLTPTADWPNALSFTNKNNAQRAQLFLRGLLGSIPVLVNKSGQDDNSKFKAEDQKWSYTDLQSDQTKLNLPAYGEVNGLLNPALVETYFGNTRASGSGSNTTSSPGIGFKIPEQSGTNTTSKAVLITPGLAWTPQDVGNIVVSGTSFSFQLGGWLVTFTDFIKPRAGYLGLQLTGLDVSEATQRELIWAKRPWAAFRGSWVNRLGRVESVWDFKGVWADQAQLAAQAATSSTTTTATGATLPEHPNALAYQISYTDKDSYKASTQGSGQTNSQNNSPYLHFIKPKKVESTTQLDQGLKNLLDPNQVRTKLRQSFGTDHSTQPQPQSLKTTTPVFGRSSGNLSSVFSGGGAGGGSSGSGQSGVDLSPVERVSGH
;
A
#
# COMPACT_ATOMS: atom_id res chain seq x y z
N MET A 1 0.56 -10.92 11.90
CA MET A 1 1.24 -12.15 11.41
C MET A 1 0.29 -13.34 11.36
N ASP A 2 -0.80 -13.31 12.13
CA ASP A 2 -1.77 -14.39 12.27
C ASP A 2 -2.87 -14.38 11.20
N ASP A 3 -2.69 -13.61 10.12
CA ASP A 3 -3.65 -13.47 9.03
C ASP A 3 -3.42 -14.57 7.95
N ILE A 4 -4.41 -14.82 7.10
CA ILE A 4 -4.35 -15.83 6.03
C ILE A 4 -3.64 -15.32 4.75
N THR A 5 -3.02 -14.14 4.82
CA THR A 5 -2.25 -13.48 3.74
C THR A 5 -0.79 -13.95 3.66
N ALA A 6 -0.43 -14.94 4.48
CA ALA A 6 0.84 -15.66 4.49
C ALA A 6 0.62 -17.19 4.55
N PRO A 7 1.62 -18.02 4.15
CA PRO A 7 1.57 -19.46 4.39
C PRO A 7 1.46 -19.73 5.90
N GLN A 8 0.45 -20.48 6.30
CA GLN A 8 0.29 -20.94 7.67
C GLN A 8 1.32 -22.05 7.92
N THR A 9 2.40 -21.75 8.66
CA THR A 9 3.30 -22.79 9.15
C THR A 9 2.65 -23.47 10.35
N SER A 10 2.49 -24.79 10.31
CA SER A 10 1.77 -25.65 11.28
C SER A 10 2.34 -25.71 12.71
N ALA A 11 3.00 -24.65 13.19
CA ALA A 11 3.66 -24.61 14.49
C ALA A 11 3.44 -23.24 15.16
N GLY A 12 2.27 -23.07 15.77
CA GLY A 12 1.93 -21.83 16.45
C GLY A 12 0.44 -21.74 16.79
N SER A 13 -0.11 -22.77 17.45
CA SER A 13 -1.37 -22.62 18.17
C SER A 13 -1.14 -21.65 19.32
N SER A 14 -1.22 -20.35 19.06
CA SER A 14 -1.33 -19.35 20.12
C SER A 14 -2.71 -19.54 20.73
N SER A 15 -2.73 -20.16 21.90
CA SER A 15 -3.87 -20.21 22.80
C SER A 15 -4.36 -18.78 23.06
N GLY A 16 -5.51 -18.40 22.50
CA GLY A 16 -6.27 -17.23 22.99
C GLY A 16 -6.68 -16.17 21.96
N THR A 17 -6.17 -16.19 20.73
CA THR A 17 -6.63 -15.29 19.67
C THR A 17 -7.23 -16.12 18.55
N SER A 18 -8.55 -16.03 18.39
CA SER A 18 -9.29 -16.64 17.29
C SER A 18 -8.52 -16.50 15.99
N THR A 19 -8.29 -17.60 15.27
CA THR A 19 -8.06 -17.62 13.82
C THR A 19 -9.28 -16.99 13.14
N ASN A 20 -9.37 -15.67 13.21
CA ASN A 20 -10.41 -14.84 12.63
C ASN A 20 -9.87 -14.37 11.28
N THR A 21 -10.52 -14.56 10.15
CA THR A 21 -11.67 -15.40 9.78
C THR A 21 -11.66 -15.33 8.26
N SER A 22 -11.81 -16.47 7.59
CA SER A 22 -12.35 -16.52 6.24
C SER A 22 -13.67 -15.74 6.21
N GLY A 23 -13.70 -14.59 5.53
CA GLY A 23 -14.88 -13.74 5.40
C GLY A 23 -14.55 -12.26 5.19
N SER A 24 -15.54 -11.46 4.78
CA SER A 24 -15.45 -10.05 4.35
C SER A 24 -14.95 -9.03 5.39
N ARG A 25 -14.32 -9.48 6.48
CA ARG A 25 -13.92 -8.68 7.65
C ARG A 25 -12.45 -8.27 7.66
N SER A 26 -11.60 -8.92 6.87
CA SER A 26 -10.16 -8.61 6.76
C SER A 26 -9.76 -8.41 5.29
N PHE A 27 -8.68 -7.67 5.09
CA PHE A 27 -8.01 -7.46 3.81
C PHE A 27 -6.52 -7.17 4.06
N LEU A 28 -5.70 -7.19 3.02
CA LEU A 28 -4.28 -6.81 3.12
C LEU A 28 -4.12 -5.37 3.64
N PRO A 29 -3.08 -5.08 4.44
CA PRO A 29 -2.78 -3.73 4.88
C PRO A 29 -2.23 -2.85 3.75
N THR A 30 -2.47 -1.54 3.83
CA THR A 30 -1.95 -0.57 2.84
C THR A 30 -0.44 -0.33 2.95
N PHE A 31 0.12 -0.35 4.16
CA PHE A 31 1.51 0.11 4.41
C PHE A 31 2.45 -0.96 4.96
N SER A 32 1.94 -1.97 5.68
CA SER A 32 2.77 -3.00 6.32
C SER A 32 3.08 -4.16 5.38
N ASN A 33 4.26 -4.75 5.50
CA ASN A 33 4.57 -6.05 4.90
C ASN A 33 4.46 -7.20 5.93
N VAL A 34 4.36 -6.91 7.22
CA VAL A 34 4.35 -7.93 8.27
C VAL A 34 3.11 -8.82 8.11
N GLY A 35 3.33 -10.13 7.90
CA GLY A 35 2.28 -11.10 7.63
C GLY A 35 1.77 -11.12 6.19
N VAL A 36 2.42 -10.42 5.24
CA VAL A 36 2.02 -10.38 3.83
C VAL A 36 3.06 -11.07 2.96
N GLY A 37 2.63 -12.06 2.18
CA GLY A 37 3.49 -12.81 1.28
C GLY A 37 4.30 -13.87 2.02
N LEU A 38 5.60 -13.96 1.75
CA LEU A 38 6.49 -14.98 2.33
C LEU A 38 7.39 -14.37 3.39
N LYS A 39 7.73 -15.13 4.43
CA LYS A 39 8.81 -14.79 5.35
C LYS A 39 10.11 -15.39 4.82
N ALA A 40 11.00 -14.55 4.31
CA ALA A 40 12.23 -14.95 3.63
C ALA A 40 13.45 -14.74 4.53
N ASN A 41 14.33 -15.74 4.59
CA ASN A 41 15.67 -15.57 5.16
C ASN A 41 16.59 -14.96 4.12
N VAL A 42 16.92 -13.69 4.27
CA VAL A 42 17.67 -12.94 3.24
C VAL A 42 19.19 -13.13 3.31
N GLN A 43 19.67 -13.98 4.21
CA GLN A 43 21.07 -14.36 4.30
C GLN A 43 21.55 -14.97 2.97
N GLY A 44 22.68 -14.48 2.43
CA GLY A 44 23.24 -14.99 1.17
C GLY A 44 22.83 -14.21 -0.07
N THR A 45 21.91 -13.24 0.05
CA THR A 45 21.60 -12.29 -1.04
C THR A 45 22.72 -11.25 -1.19
N LEU A 46 22.89 -10.68 -2.39
CA LEU A 46 23.93 -9.70 -2.72
C LEU A 46 25.38 -10.19 -2.42
N GLY A 47 25.67 -11.44 -2.79
CA GLY A 47 27.04 -11.99 -2.75
C GLY A 47 27.44 -12.62 -1.40
N GLY A 48 26.50 -12.75 -0.46
CA GLY A 48 26.64 -13.50 0.79
C GLY A 48 27.60 -12.90 1.82
N ARG A 49 28.76 -12.38 1.41
CA ARG A 49 29.77 -11.80 2.31
C ARG A 49 29.24 -10.61 3.13
N GLN A 50 28.25 -9.87 2.65
CA GLN A 50 27.70 -8.73 3.39
C GLN A 50 26.53 -9.10 4.33
N THR A 51 25.94 -10.29 4.19
CA THR A 51 24.73 -10.70 4.91
C THR A 51 24.88 -11.99 5.72
N THR A 52 26.07 -12.60 5.76
CA THR A 52 26.36 -13.80 6.55
C THR A 52 26.77 -13.48 8.00
N THR A 53 26.07 -14.09 8.97
CA THR A 53 26.45 -14.08 10.39
C THR A 53 27.48 -15.17 10.73
N THR A 54 27.76 -16.09 9.80
CA THR A 54 28.65 -17.24 9.95
C THR A 54 29.85 -17.17 9.00
N GLY A 55 31.06 -17.38 9.54
CA GLY A 55 32.34 -17.34 8.80
C GLY A 55 33.45 -16.61 9.57
N ASN A 56 34.69 -17.14 9.53
CA ASN A 56 35.79 -16.66 10.39
C ASN A 56 36.50 -15.39 9.90
N ASN A 57 36.35 -14.97 8.63
CA ASN A 57 37.18 -13.93 8.01
C ASN A 57 36.40 -12.88 7.18
N ILE A 58 35.18 -12.54 7.58
CA ILE A 58 34.40 -11.47 6.93
C ILE A 58 33.98 -10.47 8.02
N PRO A 59 34.02 -9.14 7.79
CA PRO A 59 33.59 -8.18 8.79
C PRO A 59 32.13 -8.49 9.16
N LYS A 60 31.93 -9.08 10.35
CA LYS A 60 30.61 -9.28 10.91
C LYS A 60 30.02 -7.88 11.09
N TRP A 61 28.95 -7.56 10.37
CA TRP A 61 28.14 -6.42 10.74
C TRP A 61 27.55 -6.75 12.11
N ALA A 62 28.08 -6.12 13.16
CA ALA A 62 27.68 -6.35 14.55
C ALA A 62 26.21 -5.99 14.83
N THR A 63 25.48 -5.49 13.84
CA THR A 63 24.18 -4.82 13.97
C THR A 63 22.99 -5.58 13.37
N LEU A 64 23.19 -6.69 12.66
CA LEU A 64 22.07 -7.47 12.09
C LEU A 64 21.95 -8.81 12.82
N ASP A 65 21.16 -8.79 13.90
CA ASP A 65 20.59 -9.99 14.51
C ASP A 65 19.90 -10.84 13.42
N GLN A 66 19.95 -12.17 13.54
CA GLN A 66 19.31 -13.11 12.63
C GLN A 66 17.80 -12.86 12.52
N ALA A 67 17.18 -12.36 13.60
CA ALA A 67 15.79 -11.88 13.60
C ALA A 67 15.54 -10.76 12.57
N ASN A 68 16.52 -9.88 12.36
CA ASN A 68 16.43 -8.77 11.39
C ASN A 68 16.69 -9.23 9.94
N LEU A 69 17.09 -10.48 9.72
CA LEU A 69 17.25 -11.08 8.39
C LEU A 69 16.05 -11.97 7.99
N GLN A 70 15.08 -12.16 8.89
CA GLN A 70 13.81 -12.82 8.61
C GLN A 70 12.77 -11.76 8.23
N LEU A 71 12.64 -11.50 6.93
CA LEU A 71 11.85 -10.38 6.42
C LEU A 71 10.65 -10.86 5.62
N TRP A 72 9.53 -10.15 5.76
CA TRP A 72 8.35 -10.39 4.95
C TRP A 72 8.50 -9.75 3.57
N THR A 73 8.25 -10.52 2.51
CA THR A 73 8.35 -10.03 1.13
C THR A 73 7.39 -8.89 0.82
N GLY A 74 6.23 -8.87 1.49
CA GLY A 74 5.11 -8.05 1.06
C GLY A 74 4.42 -8.61 -0.18
N ALA A 75 3.46 -7.84 -0.70
CA ALA A 75 2.69 -8.17 -1.88
C ALA A 75 3.50 -8.02 -3.17
N GLY A 76 3.19 -8.85 -4.16
CA GLY A 76 3.88 -8.84 -5.46
C GLY A 76 5.21 -9.60 -5.42
N TRP A 77 5.20 -10.77 -4.77
CA TRP A 77 6.43 -11.52 -4.58
C TRP A 77 6.88 -12.25 -5.86
N ARG A 78 8.18 -12.47 -6.02
CA ARG A 78 8.81 -13.07 -7.22
C ARG A 78 9.90 -14.10 -6.88
N ASN A 79 9.75 -14.80 -5.77
CA ASN A 79 10.64 -15.90 -5.39
C ASN A 79 10.70 -16.94 -6.51
N ASP A 80 11.89 -17.48 -6.77
CA ASP A 80 12.00 -18.70 -7.55
C ASP A 80 11.45 -19.90 -6.77
N LYS A 81 11.06 -20.96 -7.48
CA LYS A 81 10.78 -22.26 -6.87
C LYS A 81 12.10 -22.96 -6.51
N THR A 82 12.17 -23.59 -5.34
CA THR A 82 13.39 -24.27 -4.88
C THR A 82 13.82 -25.41 -5.80
N THR A 83 12.85 -26.09 -6.39
CA THR A 83 13.01 -27.14 -7.40
C THR A 83 11.77 -27.15 -8.28
N SER A 84 11.94 -27.47 -9.56
CA SER A 84 10.83 -27.54 -10.53
C SER A 84 9.76 -28.53 -10.03
N GLY A 85 8.51 -28.05 -9.89
CA GLY A 85 7.39 -28.86 -9.38
C GLY A 85 7.23 -28.89 -7.86
N SER A 86 8.12 -28.27 -7.08
CA SER A 86 7.94 -28.13 -5.62
C SER A 86 7.02 -26.95 -5.27
N THR A 87 6.30 -27.07 -4.15
CA THR A 87 5.54 -25.97 -3.56
C THR A 87 6.43 -24.98 -2.80
N GLY A 88 7.69 -25.38 -2.51
CA GLY A 88 8.70 -24.58 -1.83
C GLY A 88 9.15 -23.38 -2.64
N ASN A 89 9.26 -22.24 -1.97
CA ASN A 89 9.78 -21.00 -2.56
C ASN A 89 11.19 -20.76 -2.02
N ALA A 90 12.12 -20.40 -2.90
CA ALA A 90 13.45 -19.96 -2.52
C ALA A 90 13.36 -18.64 -1.74
N ASN A 91 14.39 -18.33 -0.95
CA ASN A 91 14.51 -17.03 -0.30
C ASN A 91 15.14 -15.97 -1.22
N ASP A 92 15.19 -16.21 -2.53
CA ASP A 92 15.79 -15.29 -3.49
C ASP A 92 15.08 -15.33 -4.85
N THR A 93 15.49 -14.41 -5.73
CA THR A 93 15.27 -14.50 -7.17
C THR A 93 16.64 -14.60 -7.83
N LYS A 94 16.86 -15.62 -8.64
CA LYS A 94 18.07 -15.81 -9.42
C LYS A 94 18.16 -14.75 -10.50
N PHE A 95 19.38 -14.25 -10.73
CA PHE A 95 19.66 -13.30 -11.78
C PHE A 95 19.16 -13.80 -13.15
N THR A 96 19.43 -15.06 -13.46
CA THR A 96 19.00 -15.72 -14.70
C THR A 96 17.49 -15.69 -14.91
N SER A 97 16.70 -15.90 -13.85
CA SER A 97 15.24 -15.74 -13.88
C SER A 97 14.84 -14.28 -14.14
N ALA A 98 15.49 -13.34 -13.46
CA ALA A 98 15.13 -11.92 -13.50
C ALA A 98 15.46 -11.23 -14.84
N THR A 99 16.50 -11.67 -15.54
CA THR A 99 17.00 -11.01 -16.78
C THR A 99 16.77 -11.82 -18.04
N GLY A 100 16.45 -13.12 -17.94
CA GLY A 100 16.26 -14.00 -19.10
C GLY A 100 17.55 -14.39 -19.82
N SER A 101 18.71 -14.17 -19.20
CA SER A 101 20.06 -14.39 -19.76
C SER A 101 20.46 -15.86 -19.95
N GLY A 102 19.63 -16.82 -19.52
CA GLY A 102 19.91 -18.25 -19.57
C GLY A 102 19.63 -18.98 -20.90
N SER A 103 19.11 -18.32 -21.92
CA SER A 103 18.86 -18.95 -23.23
C SER A 103 19.30 -18.01 -24.35
N GLY A 104 20.27 -18.45 -25.15
CA GLY A 104 20.79 -17.72 -26.30
C GLY A 104 19.65 -17.15 -27.14
N GLN A 105 19.46 -15.85 -27.04
CA GLN A 105 18.50 -15.12 -27.84
C GLN A 105 19.09 -15.03 -29.24
N GLY A 106 18.85 -16.09 -30.02
CA GLY A 106 18.98 -16.01 -31.46
C GLY A 106 18.10 -14.87 -31.95
N SER A 107 18.71 -13.94 -32.66
CA SER A 107 18.07 -12.86 -33.41
C SER A 107 16.79 -13.36 -34.07
N SER A 108 15.65 -13.11 -33.43
CA SER A 108 14.35 -13.29 -34.04
C SER A 108 13.75 -11.91 -34.18
N SER A 109 13.56 -11.52 -35.44
CA SER A 109 13.08 -10.24 -35.94
C SER A 109 11.60 -10.00 -35.59
N GLY A 110 11.27 -10.06 -34.30
CA GLY A 110 9.94 -9.81 -33.76
C GLY A 110 10.03 -8.82 -32.61
N THR A 111 9.19 -7.80 -32.66
CA THR A 111 9.12 -6.60 -31.80
C THR A 111 8.86 -6.83 -30.29
N ASN A 112 9.06 -8.04 -29.77
CA ASN A 112 8.90 -8.35 -28.34
C ASN A 112 10.24 -8.26 -27.60
N THR A 113 10.70 -7.03 -27.34
CA THR A 113 11.80 -6.73 -26.41
C THR A 113 11.41 -7.14 -24.98
N SER A 114 12.16 -8.09 -24.40
CA SER A 114 12.00 -8.58 -23.03
C SER A 114 12.04 -7.44 -22.01
N ALA A 115 11.12 -7.41 -21.05
CA ALA A 115 11.14 -6.44 -19.95
C ALA A 115 12.31 -6.67 -18.98
N GLY A 116 12.85 -7.89 -18.90
CA GLY A 116 14.00 -8.22 -18.07
C GLY A 116 15.34 -7.75 -18.63
N ASN A 117 15.42 -7.50 -19.94
CA ASN A 117 16.62 -7.03 -20.63
C ASN A 117 16.28 -6.22 -21.89
N PRO A 118 15.72 -5.00 -21.75
CA PRO A 118 15.26 -4.21 -22.89
C PRO A 118 16.41 -3.68 -23.76
N ASP A 119 17.60 -3.48 -23.18
CA ASP A 119 18.77 -2.90 -23.84
C ASP A 119 19.78 -3.95 -24.33
N GLY A 120 19.48 -5.24 -24.18
CA GLY A 120 20.33 -6.34 -24.67
C GLY A 120 21.68 -6.47 -23.95
N LEU A 121 21.74 -6.16 -22.65
CA LEU A 121 22.94 -6.32 -21.83
C LEU A 121 23.37 -7.79 -21.76
N GLN A 122 24.68 -8.01 -21.63
CA GLN A 122 25.28 -9.33 -21.49
C GLN A 122 25.97 -9.46 -20.14
N ALA A 123 26.21 -10.69 -19.70
CA ALA A 123 26.97 -10.96 -18.49
C ALA A 123 28.47 -10.78 -18.73
N ASP A 124 29.14 -10.19 -17.74
CA ASP A 124 30.58 -9.96 -17.74
C ASP A 124 31.21 -10.61 -16.48
N LYS A 125 32.51 -10.90 -16.56
CA LYS A 125 33.32 -11.28 -15.39
C LYS A 125 34.62 -10.50 -15.33
N VAL A 126 35.16 -10.34 -14.14
CA VAL A 126 36.47 -9.73 -13.92
C VAL A 126 37.45 -10.83 -13.55
N ASP A 127 38.58 -10.95 -14.23
CA ASP A 127 39.59 -11.92 -13.81
C ASP A 127 40.39 -11.43 -12.58
N GLN A 128 41.24 -12.29 -12.04
CA GLN A 128 42.05 -11.96 -10.84
C GLN A 128 43.02 -10.79 -11.06
N ASN A 129 43.27 -10.40 -12.32
CA ASN A 129 44.12 -9.27 -12.70
C ASN A 129 43.30 -7.98 -12.93
N GLY A 130 42.00 -8.00 -12.67
CA GLY A 130 41.11 -6.85 -12.86
C GLY A 130 40.68 -6.63 -14.31
N GLN A 131 40.95 -7.55 -15.24
CA GLN A 131 40.52 -7.40 -16.63
C GLN A 131 39.09 -7.90 -16.82
N VAL A 132 38.26 -7.08 -17.46
CA VAL A 132 36.89 -7.42 -17.82
C VAL A 132 36.90 -8.38 -19.01
N LYS A 133 36.26 -9.54 -18.85
CA LYS A 133 35.97 -10.48 -19.93
C LYS A 133 34.49 -10.38 -20.25
N THR A 134 34.20 -9.82 -21.43
CA THR A 134 32.84 -9.59 -21.91
C THR A 134 32.23 -10.87 -22.49
N SER A 135 30.89 -10.91 -22.53
CA SER A 135 30.13 -11.94 -23.26
C SER A 135 30.39 -13.37 -22.79
N VAL A 136 30.54 -13.56 -21.49
CA VAL A 136 30.65 -14.92 -20.94
C VAL A 136 29.29 -15.62 -21.02
N GLN A 137 29.26 -16.82 -21.61
CA GLN A 137 28.12 -17.72 -21.43
C GLN A 137 27.95 -17.93 -19.93
N GLU A 138 26.84 -17.46 -19.37
CA GLU A 138 26.60 -17.52 -17.92
C GLU A 138 26.70 -18.97 -17.43
N ALA A 139 27.79 -19.25 -16.71
CA ALA A 139 27.83 -20.36 -15.80
C ALA A 139 27.03 -19.95 -14.56
N THR A 140 26.03 -20.76 -14.24
CA THR A 140 25.08 -20.69 -13.11
C THR A 140 25.69 -20.51 -11.71
N SER A 141 27.01 -20.38 -11.61
CA SER A 141 27.79 -20.03 -10.43
C SER A 141 29.26 -19.89 -10.86
N GLY A 142 29.92 -18.76 -10.58
CA GLY A 142 31.32 -18.57 -10.91
C GLY A 142 31.94 -17.41 -10.13
N ASP A 143 33.22 -17.54 -9.78
CA ASP A 143 33.96 -16.47 -9.11
C ASP A 143 34.10 -15.25 -10.04
N ASN A 144 33.95 -14.06 -9.46
CA ASN A 144 34.16 -12.75 -10.08
C ASN A 144 33.21 -12.34 -11.23
N LEU A 145 31.95 -12.83 -11.23
CA LEU A 145 30.90 -12.21 -12.04
C LEU A 145 30.69 -10.75 -11.64
N THR A 146 30.41 -9.87 -12.59
CA THR A 146 30.09 -8.45 -12.30
C THR A 146 28.69 -8.30 -11.72
N ASN A 147 27.77 -9.21 -12.05
CA ASN A 147 26.41 -9.27 -11.52
C ASN A 147 26.32 -10.16 -10.25
N TYR A 148 25.30 -9.90 -9.44
CA TYR A 148 24.94 -10.77 -8.33
C TYR A 148 24.21 -12.02 -8.83
N THR A 149 24.50 -13.18 -8.25
CA THR A 149 23.79 -14.44 -8.57
C THR A 149 22.41 -14.50 -7.91
N ASN A 150 22.34 -14.15 -6.62
CA ASN A 150 21.11 -14.16 -5.81
C ASN A 150 20.69 -12.72 -5.52
N LEU A 151 19.63 -12.27 -6.18
CA LEU A 151 19.07 -10.94 -5.94
C LEU A 151 18.26 -10.96 -4.64
N PRO A 152 18.25 -9.83 -3.88
CA PRO A 152 17.37 -9.65 -2.72
C PRO A 152 15.98 -10.16 -3.02
N PRO A 153 15.39 -10.90 -2.06
CA PRO A 153 14.35 -11.83 -2.37
C PRO A 153 13.17 -11.10 -2.96
N ALA A 154 12.61 -11.66 -4.01
CA ALA A 154 11.18 -11.70 -4.13
C ALA A 154 10.40 -10.39 -4.28
N ASN A 155 10.93 -9.16 -4.23
CA ASN A 155 10.05 -8.00 -4.45
C ASN A 155 10.78 -6.77 -4.98
N LEU A 156 10.24 -6.18 -6.04
CA LEU A 156 10.63 -4.89 -6.61
C LEU A 156 9.43 -3.98 -6.90
N THR A 157 8.26 -4.35 -6.39
CA THR A 157 7.03 -3.55 -6.48
C THR A 157 7.07 -2.37 -5.51
N PRO A 158 6.10 -1.43 -5.55
CA PRO A 158 6.04 -0.30 -4.62
C PRO A 158 6.05 -0.67 -3.13
N THR A 159 5.75 -1.94 -2.79
CA THR A 159 5.74 -2.43 -1.40
C THR A 159 7.11 -2.94 -0.91
N ALA A 160 8.13 -3.01 -1.77
CA ALA A 160 9.44 -3.53 -1.43
C ALA A 160 10.14 -2.70 -0.33
N ASP A 161 10.59 -3.38 0.73
CA ASP A 161 11.25 -2.80 1.92
C ASP A 161 12.36 -3.74 2.40
N TRP A 162 13.57 -3.56 1.88
CA TRP A 162 14.70 -4.46 2.10
C TRP A 162 15.83 -3.72 2.82
N PRO A 163 15.88 -3.75 4.18
CA PRO A 163 16.94 -3.07 4.95
C PRO A 163 18.35 -3.57 4.62
N ASN A 164 18.50 -4.78 4.06
CA ASN A 164 19.76 -5.34 3.58
C ASN A 164 20.08 -5.00 2.12
N ALA A 165 19.20 -4.30 1.39
CA ALA A 165 19.33 -4.04 -0.04
C ALA A 165 18.64 -2.73 -0.47
N LEU A 166 19.33 -1.61 -0.28
CA LEU A 166 18.83 -0.28 -0.65
C LEU A 166 18.41 -0.19 -2.12
N SER A 167 19.19 -0.78 -3.04
CA SER A 167 18.90 -0.74 -4.49
C SER A 167 17.62 -1.47 -4.91
N PHE A 168 17.03 -2.28 -4.02
CA PHE A 168 15.79 -3.01 -4.26
C PHE A 168 14.63 -2.48 -3.39
N THR A 169 14.87 -1.43 -2.60
CA THR A 169 13.90 -0.88 -1.66
C THR A 169 13.17 0.31 -2.26
N ASN A 170 11.84 0.24 -2.29
CA ASN A 170 10.99 1.31 -2.79
C ASN A 170 10.42 2.17 -1.65
N LYS A 171 10.08 1.55 -0.51
CA LYS A 171 9.63 2.30 0.68
C LYS A 171 10.78 3.10 1.27
N ASN A 172 10.56 4.40 1.46
CA ASN A 172 11.58 5.33 1.97
C ASN A 172 10.98 6.39 2.89
N ASN A 173 11.82 7.03 3.71
CA ASN A 173 11.36 7.96 4.74
C ASN A 173 10.76 9.25 4.17
N ALA A 174 11.27 9.77 3.06
CA ALA A 174 10.71 10.94 2.40
C ALA A 174 9.25 10.69 1.96
N GLN A 175 8.98 9.49 1.43
CA GLN A 175 7.63 9.07 1.06
C GLN A 175 6.77 8.78 2.29
N ARG A 176 7.29 8.11 3.33
CA ARG A 176 6.54 7.83 4.57
C ARG A 176 6.06 9.12 5.25
N ALA A 177 6.88 10.17 5.29
CA ALA A 177 6.48 11.47 5.85
C ALA A 177 5.30 12.10 5.08
N GLN A 178 5.37 12.05 3.74
CA GLN A 178 4.27 12.52 2.89
C GLN A 178 3.01 11.65 3.06
N LEU A 179 3.15 10.33 3.07
CA LEU A 179 2.03 9.40 3.27
C LEU A 179 1.37 9.60 4.64
N PHE A 180 2.12 9.88 5.69
CA PHE A 180 1.55 10.20 7.01
C PHE A 180 0.68 11.46 6.95
N LEU A 181 1.23 12.57 6.44
CA LEU A 181 0.48 13.83 6.29
C LEU A 181 -0.76 13.66 5.40
N ARG A 182 -0.60 13.05 4.23
CA ARG A 182 -1.69 12.83 3.26
C ARG A 182 -2.71 11.81 3.77
N GLY A 183 -2.30 10.86 4.59
CA GLY A 183 -3.16 9.90 5.27
C GLY A 183 -4.07 10.58 6.29
N LEU A 184 -3.54 11.49 7.12
CA LEU A 184 -4.36 12.30 8.03
C LEU A 184 -5.37 13.17 7.26
N LEU A 185 -4.95 13.79 6.17
CA LEU A 185 -5.85 14.59 5.32
C LEU A 185 -6.84 13.74 4.51
N GLY A 186 -6.67 12.41 4.47
CA GLY A 186 -7.51 11.50 3.69
C GLY A 186 -7.43 11.74 2.18
N SER A 187 -6.28 12.19 1.67
CA SER A 187 -6.12 12.61 0.28
C SER A 187 -5.04 11.85 -0.49
N ILE A 188 -4.61 10.68 -0.02
CA ILE A 188 -3.68 9.82 -0.77
C ILE A 188 -4.35 9.39 -2.08
N PRO A 189 -3.75 9.64 -3.26
CA PRO A 189 -4.31 9.23 -4.54
C PRO A 189 -4.33 7.71 -4.71
N VAL A 190 -5.33 7.20 -5.45
CA VAL A 190 -5.50 5.77 -5.74
C VAL A 190 -5.61 5.55 -7.24
N LEU A 191 -4.94 4.52 -7.76
CA LEU A 191 -4.97 4.16 -9.18
C LEU A 191 -6.19 3.30 -9.47
N VAL A 192 -6.98 3.68 -10.49
CA VAL A 192 -8.22 3.00 -10.88
C VAL A 192 -8.34 2.86 -12.39
N ASN A 193 -9.00 1.80 -12.85
CA ASN A 193 -9.39 1.58 -14.26
C ASN A 193 -10.85 1.10 -14.42
N LYS A 194 -11.59 1.03 -13.31
CA LYS A 194 -13.03 0.76 -13.26
C LYS A 194 -13.70 1.94 -12.56
N SER A 195 -14.61 2.62 -13.27
CA SER A 195 -15.25 3.86 -12.81
C SER A 195 -16.51 3.65 -11.95
N GLY A 196 -17.06 2.43 -11.93
CA GLY A 196 -18.30 2.13 -11.23
C GLY A 196 -19.54 2.84 -11.79
N GLN A 197 -19.54 3.23 -13.07
CA GLN A 197 -20.66 3.94 -13.69
C GLN A 197 -21.80 2.99 -14.09
N ASP A 198 -21.46 1.84 -14.66
CA ASP A 198 -22.38 0.81 -15.15
C ASP A 198 -21.79 -0.59 -14.89
N ASP A 199 -22.53 -1.67 -15.19
CA ASP A 199 -22.10 -3.02 -14.83
C ASP A 199 -20.81 -3.50 -15.52
N ASN A 200 -20.43 -2.91 -16.65
CA ASN A 200 -19.18 -3.23 -17.36
C ASN A 200 -17.97 -2.45 -16.83
N SER A 201 -18.21 -1.27 -16.27
CA SER A 201 -17.20 -0.40 -15.65
C SER A 201 -17.15 -0.52 -14.13
N LYS A 202 -18.02 -1.33 -13.51
CA LYS A 202 -17.97 -1.68 -12.08
C LYS A 202 -16.88 -2.69 -11.78
N PHE A 203 -16.12 -2.41 -10.73
CA PHE A 203 -15.27 -3.36 -10.05
C PHE A 203 -16.12 -4.16 -9.06
N LYS A 204 -16.15 -5.48 -9.22
CA LYS A 204 -16.95 -6.38 -8.39
C LYS A 204 -16.08 -7.00 -7.30
N ALA A 205 -16.70 -7.43 -6.19
CA ALA A 205 -15.98 -8.09 -5.11
C ALA A 205 -15.24 -9.36 -5.57
N GLU A 206 -15.81 -10.08 -6.53
CA GLU A 206 -15.24 -11.29 -7.14
C GLU A 206 -13.98 -11.03 -7.99
N ASP A 207 -13.77 -9.78 -8.44
CA ASP A 207 -12.57 -9.39 -9.17
C ASP A 207 -11.32 -9.33 -8.26
N GLN A 208 -11.51 -9.33 -6.93
CA GLN A 208 -10.45 -9.20 -5.94
C GLN A 208 -10.30 -10.47 -5.09
N LYS A 209 -9.07 -10.98 -4.99
CA LYS A 209 -8.68 -12.01 -4.01
C LYS A 209 -7.55 -11.49 -3.13
N TRP A 210 -7.44 -12.09 -1.94
CA TRP A 210 -6.48 -11.66 -0.92
C TRP A 210 -5.90 -12.80 -0.09
N SER A 211 -6.58 -13.95 -0.03
CA SER A 211 -6.06 -15.12 0.69
C SER A 211 -4.75 -15.59 0.06
N TYR A 212 -3.78 -15.99 0.89
CA TYR A 212 -2.51 -16.50 0.37
C TYR A 212 -2.72 -17.71 -0.55
N THR A 213 -3.70 -18.57 -0.26
CA THR A 213 -4.03 -19.73 -1.10
C THR A 213 -4.43 -19.33 -2.53
N ASP A 214 -5.26 -18.31 -2.68
CA ASP A 214 -5.63 -17.78 -4.00
C ASP A 214 -4.42 -17.14 -4.68
N LEU A 215 -3.67 -16.31 -3.94
CA LEU A 215 -2.57 -15.51 -4.49
C LEU A 215 -1.32 -16.35 -4.81
N GLN A 216 -1.09 -17.44 -4.09
CA GLN A 216 -0.01 -18.39 -4.37
C GLN A 216 -0.23 -19.08 -5.73
N SER A 217 -1.49 -19.33 -6.08
CA SER A 217 -1.89 -19.90 -7.37
C SER A 217 -1.85 -18.85 -8.49
N ASP A 218 -2.44 -17.68 -8.25
CA ASP A 218 -2.50 -16.58 -9.21
C ASP A 218 -2.43 -15.22 -8.51
N GLN A 219 -1.23 -14.62 -8.51
CA GLN A 219 -1.00 -13.30 -7.91
C GLN A 219 -1.69 -12.15 -8.67
N THR A 220 -2.16 -12.36 -9.90
CA THR A 220 -2.88 -11.31 -10.64
C THR A 220 -4.25 -11.02 -10.02
N LYS A 221 -4.81 -11.96 -9.25
CA LYS A 221 -6.07 -11.76 -8.51
C LYS A 221 -5.97 -10.75 -7.37
N LEU A 222 -4.75 -10.37 -6.97
CA LEU A 222 -4.54 -9.27 -6.03
C LEU A 222 -4.82 -7.90 -6.66
N ASN A 223 -4.78 -7.78 -7.98
CA ASN A 223 -4.88 -6.50 -8.69
C ASN A 223 -3.84 -5.44 -8.23
N LEU A 224 -2.61 -5.88 -7.94
CA LEU A 224 -1.49 -4.95 -7.73
C LEU A 224 -1.05 -4.40 -9.11
N PRO A 225 -1.13 -3.08 -9.36
CA PRO A 225 -0.71 -2.52 -10.64
C PRO A 225 0.79 -2.63 -10.87
N ALA A 226 1.61 -2.32 -9.87
CA ALA A 226 3.06 -2.20 -9.96
C ALA A 226 3.54 -1.23 -11.07
N TYR A 227 2.66 -0.32 -11.50
CA TYR A 227 2.89 0.78 -12.44
C TYR A 227 1.77 1.83 -12.32
N GLY A 228 2.15 3.09 -12.08
CA GLY A 228 1.26 4.25 -12.09
C GLY A 228 0.65 4.62 -10.73
N GLU A 229 0.68 3.73 -9.74
CA GLU A 229 0.23 4.02 -8.38
C GLU A 229 1.22 4.86 -7.55
N VAL A 230 0.77 5.29 -6.39
CA VAL A 230 1.63 5.96 -5.40
C VAL A 230 2.66 4.97 -4.85
N ASN A 231 3.94 5.37 -4.86
CA ASN A 231 5.01 4.54 -4.29
C ASN A 231 4.86 4.36 -2.77
N GLY A 232 5.31 3.22 -2.25
CA GLY A 232 5.42 2.94 -0.82
C GLY A 232 4.16 2.38 -0.15
N LEU A 233 3.12 2.05 -0.92
CA LEU A 233 1.86 1.48 -0.44
C LEU A 233 1.33 0.38 -1.36
N LEU A 234 0.32 -0.35 -0.89
CA LEU A 234 -0.41 -1.36 -1.64
C LEU A 234 -1.72 -0.77 -2.21
N ASN A 235 -1.76 -0.48 -3.51
CA ASN A 235 -2.92 0.14 -4.17
C ASN A 235 -4.25 -0.61 -3.96
N PRO A 236 -4.38 -1.94 -4.15
CA PRO A 236 -5.66 -2.63 -3.92
C PRO A 236 -6.15 -2.55 -2.47
N ALA A 237 -5.24 -2.46 -1.49
CA ALA A 237 -5.63 -2.21 -0.09
C ALA A 237 -6.13 -0.79 0.14
N LEU A 238 -5.56 0.21 -0.56
CA LEU A 238 -6.08 1.57 -0.53
C LEU A 238 -7.45 1.67 -1.23
N VAL A 239 -7.65 0.97 -2.36
CA VAL A 239 -8.95 0.81 -3.03
C VAL A 239 -9.97 0.22 -2.05
N GLU A 240 -9.63 -0.86 -1.34
CA GLU A 240 -10.54 -1.46 -0.36
C GLU A 240 -10.80 -0.51 0.81
N THR A 241 -9.80 0.21 1.30
CA THR A 241 -9.99 1.20 2.38
C THR A 241 -11.02 2.26 1.97
N TYR A 242 -10.86 2.87 0.79
CA TYR A 242 -11.75 3.94 0.33
C TYR A 242 -13.13 3.45 -0.12
N PHE A 243 -13.21 2.37 -0.91
CA PHE A 243 -14.43 1.99 -1.62
C PHE A 243 -15.12 0.75 -1.07
N GLY A 244 -14.41 -0.09 -0.30
CA GLY A 244 -15.00 -1.21 0.42
C GLY A 244 -15.70 -2.25 -0.46
N ASN A 245 -15.11 -2.58 -1.60
CA ASN A 245 -15.70 -3.50 -2.57
C ASN A 245 -15.90 -4.90 -1.97
N THR A 246 -14.95 -5.40 -1.19
CA THR A 246 -15.02 -6.71 -0.54
C THR A 246 -15.95 -6.69 0.67
N ARG A 247 -15.89 -5.66 1.52
CA ARG A 247 -16.77 -5.59 2.70
C ARG A 247 -18.25 -5.38 2.35
N ALA A 248 -18.57 -4.60 1.31
CA ALA A 248 -19.94 -4.28 0.94
C ALA A 248 -20.73 -5.49 0.42
N SER A 249 -20.08 -6.43 -0.29
CA SER A 249 -20.75 -7.64 -0.78
C SER A 249 -20.98 -8.70 0.29
N GLY A 250 -20.41 -8.53 1.49
CA GLY A 250 -20.52 -9.49 2.60
C GLY A 250 -21.78 -9.35 3.45
N SER A 251 -22.59 -8.32 3.22
CA SER A 251 -23.78 -8.01 3.99
C SER A 251 -25.02 -8.02 3.10
N GLY A 252 -26.01 -8.87 3.40
CA GLY A 252 -27.32 -8.82 2.77
C GLY A 252 -28.15 -7.58 3.14
N SER A 253 -27.68 -6.79 4.10
CA SER A 253 -28.25 -5.50 4.48
C SER A 253 -27.59 -4.40 3.65
N ASN A 254 -28.34 -3.82 2.72
CA ASN A 254 -27.97 -2.70 1.82
C ASN A 254 -27.66 -1.36 2.54
N THR A 255 -27.30 -1.38 3.83
CA THR A 255 -27.06 -0.14 4.61
C THR A 255 -25.82 0.64 4.16
N THR A 256 -24.87 -0.03 3.50
CA THR A 256 -23.74 0.61 2.78
C THR A 256 -23.44 -0.14 1.50
N SER A 257 -23.49 0.52 0.34
CA SER A 257 -23.24 -0.07 -0.98
C SER A 257 -21.90 0.40 -1.56
N SER A 258 -21.10 -0.48 -2.18
CA SER A 258 -19.86 -0.01 -2.81
C SER A 258 -20.15 0.87 -4.05
N PRO A 259 -19.39 1.95 -4.29
CA PRO A 259 -19.47 2.70 -5.55
C PRO A 259 -18.94 1.92 -6.77
N GLY A 260 -18.34 0.74 -6.58
CA GLY A 260 -17.83 -0.10 -7.66
C GLY A 260 -16.61 0.47 -8.38
N ILE A 261 -15.86 1.35 -7.72
CA ILE A 261 -14.60 1.92 -8.24
C ILE A 261 -13.44 0.99 -7.85
N GLY A 262 -12.50 0.76 -8.78
CA GLY A 262 -11.32 -0.05 -8.48
C GLY A 262 -10.32 -0.15 -9.62
N PHE A 263 -9.32 -1.00 -9.41
CA PHE A 263 -8.35 -1.40 -10.44
C PHE A 263 -8.43 -2.90 -10.63
N LYS A 264 -8.60 -3.35 -11.86
CA LYS A 264 -8.54 -4.77 -12.25
C LYS A 264 -7.40 -4.97 -13.25
N ILE A 265 -6.54 -5.97 -13.04
CA ILE A 265 -5.52 -6.34 -14.03
C ILE A 265 -6.21 -6.71 -15.36
N PRO A 266 -5.69 -6.24 -16.52
CA PRO A 266 -6.30 -6.53 -17.82
C PRO A 266 -6.35 -8.04 -18.10
N GLU A 267 -7.43 -8.48 -18.74
CA GLU A 267 -7.71 -9.90 -18.98
C GLU A 267 -6.75 -10.48 -20.03
N GLN A 268 -6.35 -11.74 -19.83
CA GLN A 268 -5.43 -12.43 -20.74
C GLN A 268 -6.04 -12.77 -22.11
N SER A 269 -7.37 -12.78 -22.19
CA SER A 269 -8.14 -13.07 -23.39
C SER A 269 -9.43 -12.25 -23.40
N GLY A 270 -10.02 -12.02 -24.58
CA GLY A 270 -11.27 -11.28 -24.72
C GLY A 270 -11.07 -9.83 -25.14
N THR A 271 -11.99 -8.95 -24.76
CA THR A 271 -12.01 -7.54 -25.18
C THR A 271 -11.23 -6.61 -24.24
N ASN A 272 -10.99 -7.01 -22.98
CA ASN A 272 -10.39 -6.18 -21.93
C ASN A 272 -8.88 -6.44 -21.77
N THR A 273 -8.13 -6.49 -22.88
CA THR A 273 -6.71 -6.88 -22.90
C THR A 273 -5.72 -5.75 -22.64
N THR A 274 -6.22 -4.53 -22.39
CA THR A 274 -5.41 -3.37 -22.03
C THR A 274 -6.01 -2.65 -20.83
N SER A 275 -5.18 -1.97 -20.06
CA SER A 275 -5.58 -1.17 -18.90
C SER A 275 -5.18 0.27 -19.11
N LYS A 276 -6.18 1.15 -19.17
CA LYS A 276 -6.01 2.61 -19.17
C LYS A 276 -6.44 3.11 -17.79
N ALA A 277 -5.46 3.24 -16.90
CA ALA A 277 -5.70 3.63 -15.52
C ALA A 277 -5.37 5.11 -15.29
N VAL A 278 -5.95 5.69 -14.24
CA VAL A 278 -5.66 7.05 -13.81
C VAL A 278 -5.69 7.14 -12.29
N LEU A 279 -4.85 8.01 -11.72
CA LEU A 279 -4.91 8.34 -10.30
C LEU A 279 -6.11 9.25 -10.04
N ILE A 280 -6.82 8.99 -8.94
CA ILE A 280 -7.91 9.84 -8.45
C ILE A 280 -7.74 10.08 -6.95
N THR A 281 -8.37 11.14 -6.43
CA THR A 281 -8.49 11.36 -4.97
C THR A 281 -9.91 11.02 -4.50
N PRO A 282 -10.11 10.58 -3.25
CA PRO A 282 -11.43 10.13 -2.76
C PRO A 282 -12.47 11.25 -2.61
N GLY A 283 -12.13 12.53 -2.86
CA GLY A 283 -13.08 13.64 -2.84
C GLY A 283 -13.15 14.44 -1.54
N LEU A 284 -12.28 14.15 -0.56
CA LEU A 284 -12.09 15.01 0.60
C LEU A 284 -11.36 16.30 0.21
N ALA A 285 -11.75 17.41 0.83
CA ALA A 285 -11.27 18.76 0.50
C ALA A 285 -10.26 19.34 1.51
N TRP A 286 -9.77 18.53 2.46
CA TRP A 286 -8.72 18.95 3.39
C TRP A 286 -7.39 19.16 2.65
N THR A 287 -6.67 20.21 3.03
CA THR A 287 -5.38 20.60 2.42
C THR A 287 -4.25 20.58 3.44
N PRO A 288 -2.98 20.47 3.00
CA PRO A 288 -1.83 20.61 3.89
C PRO A 288 -1.68 22.00 4.55
N GLN A 289 -2.44 23.00 4.09
CA GLN A 289 -2.47 24.35 4.67
C GLN A 289 -3.54 24.51 5.77
N ASP A 290 -4.36 23.47 5.99
CA ASP A 290 -5.41 23.44 7.01
C ASP A 290 -4.80 23.23 8.40
N VAL A 291 -4.05 24.24 8.87
CA VAL A 291 -3.28 24.22 10.11
C VAL A 291 -3.86 25.22 11.10
N GLY A 292 -4.31 24.72 12.24
CA GLY A 292 -4.88 25.51 13.32
C GLY A 292 -3.82 26.20 14.17
N ASN A 293 -4.27 27.03 15.11
CA ASN A 293 -3.37 27.69 16.05
C ASN A 293 -2.67 26.67 16.97
N ILE A 294 -1.43 26.96 17.34
CA ILE A 294 -0.67 26.17 18.32
C ILE A 294 -1.23 26.43 19.72
N VAL A 295 -1.38 25.37 20.50
CA VAL A 295 -1.74 25.41 21.92
C VAL A 295 -0.76 24.57 22.73
N VAL A 296 -0.56 24.91 24.00
CA VAL A 296 0.43 24.26 24.88
C VAL A 296 -0.27 23.73 26.12
N SER A 297 0.01 22.47 26.48
CA SER A 297 -0.49 21.82 27.70
C SER A 297 0.64 21.02 28.35
N GLY A 298 1.15 21.51 29.48
CA GLY A 298 2.33 20.93 30.14
C GLY A 298 3.58 21.01 29.25
N THR A 299 4.22 19.87 28.99
CA THR A 299 5.40 19.75 28.09
C THR A 299 5.03 19.33 26.67
N SER A 300 3.75 19.39 26.32
CA SER A 300 3.24 19.03 25.00
C SER A 300 2.69 20.27 24.30
N PHE A 301 2.74 20.28 22.98
CA PHE A 301 2.01 21.25 22.16
C PHE A 301 1.15 20.53 21.13
N SER A 302 0.05 21.17 20.74
CA SER A 302 -0.93 20.62 19.83
C SER A 302 -1.38 21.65 18.80
N PHE A 303 -1.84 21.19 17.66
CA PHE A 303 -2.55 22.00 16.68
C PHE A 303 -3.52 21.12 15.88
N GLN A 304 -4.58 21.74 15.37
CA GLN A 304 -5.51 21.08 14.47
C GLN A 304 -4.87 20.99 13.07
N LEU A 305 -4.89 19.82 12.44
CA LEU A 305 -4.41 19.56 11.08
C LEU A 305 -5.53 18.87 10.29
N GLY A 306 -6.23 19.64 9.46
CA GLY A 306 -7.48 19.21 8.85
C GLY A 306 -8.45 18.65 9.90
N GLY A 307 -8.96 17.44 9.69
CA GLY A 307 -9.85 16.75 10.62
C GLY A 307 -9.20 16.11 11.87
N TRP A 308 -7.88 16.29 12.09
CA TRP A 308 -7.16 15.67 13.20
C TRP A 308 -6.54 16.69 14.15
N LEU A 309 -6.74 16.51 15.44
CA LEU A 309 -5.97 17.23 16.45
C LEU A 309 -4.71 16.44 16.78
N VAL A 310 -3.56 16.98 16.37
CA VAL A 310 -2.23 16.39 16.53
C VAL A 310 -1.57 16.98 17.77
N THR A 311 -1.07 16.11 18.64
CA THR A 311 -0.35 16.51 19.87
C THR A 311 1.03 15.87 19.90
N PHE A 312 2.06 16.71 20.02
CA PHE A 312 3.46 16.31 20.17
C PHE A 312 3.76 16.11 21.65
N THR A 313 3.75 14.86 22.10
CA THR A 313 3.90 14.51 23.53
C THR A 313 5.35 14.36 23.97
N ASP A 314 6.25 14.04 23.04
CA ASP A 314 7.63 13.65 23.35
C ASP A 314 8.66 14.44 22.54
N PHE A 315 8.35 15.70 22.22
CA PHE A 315 9.27 16.60 21.52
C PHE A 315 10.08 17.47 22.49
N ILE A 316 9.41 18.13 23.45
CA ILE A 316 10.06 19.04 24.40
C ILE A 316 10.84 18.27 25.47
N LYS A 317 10.25 17.19 25.99
CA LYS A 317 10.86 16.26 26.97
C LYS A 317 10.66 14.82 26.48
N PRO A 318 11.50 14.33 25.56
CA PRO A 318 11.32 13.01 24.96
C PRO A 318 11.43 11.89 26.00
N ARG A 319 10.41 11.02 26.07
CA ARG A 319 10.46 9.80 26.88
C ARG A 319 10.78 8.62 25.96
N ALA A 320 11.88 7.91 26.24
CA ALA A 320 12.25 6.73 25.46
C ALA A 320 11.15 5.66 25.52
N GLY A 321 10.93 4.98 24.39
CA GLY A 321 9.89 3.95 24.28
C GLY A 321 8.45 4.50 24.17
N TYR A 322 8.26 5.80 23.89
CA TYR A 322 6.94 6.34 23.53
C TYR A 322 6.86 6.65 22.02
N LEU A 323 5.66 6.52 21.44
CA LEU A 323 5.39 6.88 20.04
C LEU A 323 5.67 8.37 19.73
N GLY A 324 5.38 9.24 20.70
CA GLY A 324 5.64 10.69 20.63
C GLY A 324 4.54 11.55 20.01
N LEU A 325 3.49 10.95 19.46
CA LEU A 325 2.31 11.64 18.95
C LEU A 325 1.02 11.05 19.55
N GLN A 326 0.03 11.93 19.75
CA GLN A 326 -1.37 11.57 19.96
C GLN A 326 -2.22 12.21 18.86
N LEU A 327 -3.18 11.46 18.32
CA LEU A 327 -4.05 11.88 17.23
C LEU A 327 -5.50 11.71 17.67
N THR A 328 -6.29 12.80 17.62
CA THR A 328 -7.75 12.74 17.85
C THR A 328 -8.48 13.23 16.59
N GLY A 329 -9.11 12.31 15.86
CA GLY A 329 -9.82 12.61 14.61
C GLY A 329 -11.30 12.92 14.82
N LEU A 330 -11.89 13.61 13.85
CA LEU A 330 -13.35 13.67 13.68
C LEU A 330 -13.91 12.28 13.37
N ASP A 331 -15.09 11.97 13.89
CA ASP A 331 -15.75 10.67 13.76
C ASP A 331 -16.73 10.66 12.56
N VAL A 332 -16.44 9.85 11.55
CA VAL A 332 -17.27 9.70 10.34
C VAL A 332 -18.60 8.95 10.61
N SER A 333 -18.69 8.20 11.71
CA SER A 333 -19.92 7.49 12.07
C SER A 333 -21.00 8.46 12.58
N GLU A 334 -20.59 9.57 13.20
CA GLU A 334 -21.48 10.63 13.66
C GLU A 334 -21.88 11.56 12.51
N ALA A 335 -23.19 11.81 12.35
CA ALA A 335 -23.72 12.48 11.17
C ALA A 335 -23.19 13.92 10.99
N THR A 336 -23.12 14.70 12.07
CA THR A 336 -22.66 16.08 12.05
C THR A 336 -21.19 16.15 11.66
N GLN A 337 -20.34 15.36 12.31
CA GLN A 337 -18.91 15.27 12.00
C GLN A 337 -18.66 14.74 10.59
N ARG A 338 -19.45 13.77 10.12
CA ARG A 338 -19.38 13.29 8.72
C ARG A 338 -19.64 14.40 7.72
N GLU A 339 -20.62 15.26 7.96
CA GLU A 339 -20.91 16.40 7.08
C GLU A 339 -19.77 17.42 7.08
N LEU A 340 -19.09 17.64 8.20
CA LEU A 340 -17.87 18.45 8.25
C LEU A 340 -16.70 17.80 7.49
N ILE A 341 -16.46 16.50 7.72
CA ILE A 341 -15.38 15.74 7.05
C ILE A 341 -15.53 15.84 5.54
N TRP A 342 -16.75 15.72 5.03
CA TRP A 342 -17.08 15.75 3.61
C TRP A 342 -17.49 17.14 3.12
N ALA A 343 -17.31 18.22 3.87
CA ALA A 343 -17.69 19.56 3.41
C ALA A 343 -16.87 19.99 2.19
N LYS A 344 -17.44 20.86 1.34
CA LYS A 344 -16.72 21.44 0.18
C LYS A 344 -15.55 22.33 0.62
N ARG A 345 -15.72 23.04 1.73
CA ARG A 345 -14.73 23.96 2.32
C ARG A 345 -14.60 23.69 3.82
N PRO A 346 -14.05 22.54 4.22
CA PRO A 346 -14.14 22.06 5.60
C PRO A 346 -13.34 22.96 6.57
N TRP A 347 -12.20 23.50 6.14
CA TRP A 347 -11.40 24.39 6.97
C TRP A 347 -12.05 25.76 7.23
N ALA A 348 -12.97 26.21 6.36
CA ALA A 348 -13.73 27.45 6.58
C ALA A 348 -14.67 27.35 7.80
N ALA A 349 -14.91 26.14 8.33
CA ALA A 349 -15.66 25.92 9.56
C ALA A 349 -14.79 26.09 10.83
N PHE A 350 -13.45 26.00 10.75
CA PHE A 350 -12.60 26.02 11.94
C PHE A 350 -12.62 27.39 12.66
N ARG A 351 -12.75 27.39 13.99
CA ARG A 351 -12.83 28.62 14.83
C ARG A 351 -11.78 28.66 15.95
N GLY A 352 -10.73 27.86 15.84
CA GLY A 352 -9.62 27.84 16.79
C GLY A 352 -9.71 26.73 17.83
N SER A 353 -8.57 26.51 18.48
CA SER A 353 -8.40 25.55 19.57
C SER A 353 -7.87 26.23 20.84
N TRP A 354 -8.22 25.70 22.01
CA TRP A 354 -7.66 26.14 23.30
C TRP A 354 -7.55 24.96 24.28
N VAL A 355 -6.77 25.14 25.35
CA VAL A 355 -6.63 24.16 26.43
C VAL A 355 -7.59 24.51 27.56
N ASN A 356 -8.40 23.54 28.00
CA ASN A 356 -9.31 23.75 29.12
C ASN A 356 -8.60 23.58 30.48
N ARG A 357 -9.32 23.83 31.58
CA ARG A 357 -8.77 23.77 32.95
C ARG A 357 -8.22 22.40 33.35
N LEU A 358 -8.61 21.32 32.66
CA LEU A 358 -8.15 19.96 32.89
C LEU A 358 -6.95 19.58 32.01
N GLY A 359 -6.41 20.51 31.21
CA GLY A 359 -5.29 20.25 30.32
C GLY A 359 -5.67 19.55 29.00
N ARG A 360 -6.97 19.37 28.73
CA ARG A 360 -7.48 18.78 27.47
C ARG A 360 -7.63 19.87 26.42
N VAL A 361 -7.38 19.53 25.15
CA VAL A 361 -7.51 20.48 24.05
C VAL A 361 -8.91 20.42 23.47
N GLU A 362 -9.51 21.58 23.25
CA GLU A 362 -10.84 21.78 22.68
C GLU A 362 -10.72 22.53 21.35
N SER A 363 -11.50 22.13 20.34
CA SER A 363 -11.59 22.82 19.03
C SER A 363 -13.05 23.17 18.73
N VAL A 364 -13.29 24.31 18.09
CA VAL A 364 -14.64 24.76 17.68
C VAL A 364 -14.77 24.82 16.17
N TRP A 365 -15.96 24.45 15.71
CA TRP A 365 -16.33 24.39 14.30
C TRP A 365 -17.70 25.05 14.11
N ASP A 366 -17.83 25.94 13.12
CA ASP A 366 -19.08 26.61 12.72
C ASP A 366 -19.59 26.01 11.41
N PHE A 367 -20.82 25.52 11.45
CA PHE A 367 -21.40 24.73 10.38
C PHE A 367 -22.27 25.55 9.41
N LYS A 368 -22.47 26.84 9.66
CA LYS A 368 -23.33 27.67 8.79
C LYS A 368 -22.92 27.59 7.31
N GLY A 369 -21.61 27.62 7.03
CA GLY A 369 -21.07 27.48 5.68
C GLY A 369 -21.17 26.05 5.12
N VAL A 370 -21.07 25.03 5.98
CA VAL A 370 -21.21 23.62 5.58
C VAL A 370 -22.63 23.36 5.07
N TRP A 371 -23.64 23.81 5.83
CA TRP A 371 -25.05 23.65 5.46
C TRP A 371 -25.42 24.45 4.21
N ALA A 372 -24.90 25.67 4.07
CA ALA A 372 -25.12 26.49 2.87
C ALA A 372 -24.55 25.83 1.60
N ASP A 373 -23.31 25.31 1.66
CA ASP A 373 -22.69 24.61 0.55
C ASP A 373 -23.45 23.31 0.21
N GLN A 374 -23.96 22.59 1.22
CA GLN A 374 -24.78 21.39 1.01
C GLN A 374 -26.10 21.70 0.30
N ALA A 375 -26.80 22.77 0.70
CA ALA A 375 -28.05 23.19 0.06
C ALA A 375 -27.83 23.60 -1.41
N GLN A 376 -26.73 24.31 -1.71
CA GLN A 376 -26.39 24.70 -3.08
C GLN A 376 -26.08 23.49 -3.95
N LEU A 377 -25.33 22.50 -3.43
CA LEU A 377 -25.03 21.26 -4.15
C LEU A 377 -26.30 20.44 -4.43
N ALA A 378 -27.23 20.36 -3.47
CA ALA A 378 -28.51 19.69 -3.65
C ALA A 378 -29.35 20.38 -4.74
N ALA A 379 -29.36 21.72 -4.77
CA ALA A 379 -30.04 22.49 -5.82
C ALA A 379 -29.43 22.25 -7.21
N GLN A 380 -28.09 22.21 -7.32
CA GLN A 380 -27.41 21.91 -8.59
C GLN A 380 -27.71 20.49 -9.08
N ALA A 381 -27.68 19.50 -8.20
CA ALA A 381 -28.01 18.11 -8.54
C ALA A 381 -29.45 17.96 -9.05
N ALA A 382 -30.39 18.79 -8.57
CA ALA A 382 -31.77 18.80 -9.06
C ALA A 382 -31.93 19.40 -10.47
N THR A 383 -31.00 20.25 -10.91
CA THR A 383 -31.08 20.98 -12.19
C THR A 383 -30.11 20.51 -13.28
N SER A 384 -29.00 19.85 -12.93
CA SER A 384 -27.93 19.52 -13.87
C SER A 384 -27.98 18.07 -14.35
N SER A 385 -28.27 17.89 -15.64
CA SER A 385 -28.08 16.64 -16.40
C SER A 385 -26.70 16.52 -17.06
N THR A 386 -25.76 17.43 -16.75
CA THR A 386 -24.55 17.66 -17.57
C THR A 386 -23.25 17.42 -16.81
N THR A 387 -22.46 16.47 -17.32
CA THR A 387 -21.09 16.15 -16.91
C THR A 387 -20.10 17.18 -17.49
N THR A 388 -19.91 18.33 -16.85
CA THR A 388 -19.07 19.42 -17.40
C THR A 388 -17.57 19.05 -17.51
N THR A 389 -17.05 18.20 -16.63
CA THR A 389 -15.64 17.75 -16.67
C THR A 389 -15.36 16.81 -17.84
N ALA A 390 -16.40 16.17 -18.39
CA ALA A 390 -16.24 15.25 -19.52
C ALA A 390 -15.72 15.96 -20.78
N THR A 391 -16.23 17.16 -21.01
CA THR A 391 -16.06 17.90 -22.26
C THR A 391 -14.97 18.97 -22.17
N GLY A 392 -14.62 19.44 -20.96
CA GLY A 392 -13.56 20.42 -20.73
C GLY A 392 -12.18 19.81 -20.41
N ALA A 393 -11.11 20.41 -20.92
CA ALA A 393 -9.72 20.09 -20.54
C ALA A 393 -9.26 20.84 -19.26
N THR A 394 -10.19 21.45 -18.54
CA THR A 394 -9.92 22.31 -17.38
C THR A 394 -10.08 21.55 -16.07
N LEU A 395 -9.16 21.77 -15.12
CA LEU A 395 -9.32 21.25 -13.76
C LEU A 395 -10.52 21.93 -13.08
N PRO A 396 -11.36 21.19 -12.34
CA PRO A 396 -12.42 21.79 -11.56
C PRO A 396 -11.86 22.56 -10.36
N GLU A 397 -12.62 23.54 -9.88
CA GLU A 397 -12.33 24.31 -8.66
C GLU A 397 -12.53 23.45 -7.39
N HIS A 398 -11.60 22.52 -7.17
CA HIS A 398 -11.51 21.68 -5.97
C HIS A 398 -10.05 21.69 -5.50
N PRO A 399 -9.76 21.87 -4.19
CA PRO A 399 -8.39 22.06 -3.70
C PRO A 399 -7.47 20.85 -3.95
N ASN A 400 -8.06 19.66 -4.10
CA ASN A 400 -7.34 18.42 -4.42
C ASN A 400 -7.54 17.94 -5.88
N ALA A 401 -8.04 18.81 -6.78
CA ALA A 401 -8.04 18.51 -8.22
C ALA A 401 -6.62 18.58 -8.77
N LEU A 402 -6.17 17.49 -9.39
CA LEU A 402 -4.80 17.34 -9.88
C LEU A 402 -4.83 16.79 -11.32
N ALA A 403 -3.94 17.30 -12.17
CA ALA A 403 -3.86 16.94 -13.60
C ALA A 403 -3.17 15.58 -13.83
N TYR A 404 -3.73 14.52 -13.24
CA TYR A 404 -3.23 13.17 -13.43
C TYR A 404 -3.36 12.71 -14.89
N GLN A 405 -2.38 11.91 -15.33
CA GLN A 405 -2.27 11.42 -16.69
C GLN A 405 -2.58 9.91 -16.76
N ILE A 406 -2.80 9.43 -17.98
CA ILE A 406 -3.12 8.02 -18.24
C ILE A 406 -1.87 7.15 -17.99
N SER A 407 -2.04 6.11 -17.19
CA SER A 407 -1.12 4.98 -17.09
C SER A 407 -1.62 3.84 -17.95
N TYR A 408 -0.89 3.52 -19.02
CA TYR A 408 -1.34 2.57 -20.04
C TYR A 408 -0.48 1.30 -20.04
N THR A 409 -1.11 0.15 -19.84
CA THR A 409 -0.47 -1.18 -19.84
C THR A 409 -1.28 -2.17 -20.65
N ASP A 410 -0.66 -3.27 -21.08
CA ASP A 410 -1.34 -4.38 -21.74
C ASP A 410 -1.31 -5.65 -20.86
N LYS A 411 -2.11 -6.65 -21.25
CA LYS A 411 -2.16 -7.96 -20.59
C LYS A 411 -0.82 -8.69 -20.54
N ASP A 412 0.04 -8.48 -21.55
CA ASP A 412 1.30 -9.20 -21.70
C ASP A 412 2.35 -8.68 -20.71
N SER A 413 2.16 -7.45 -20.22
CA SER A 413 2.93 -6.85 -19.13
C SER A 413 2.75 -7.56 -17.78
N TYR A 414 1.66 -8.32 -17.61
CA TYR A 414 1.36 -9.10 -16.40
C TYR A 414 1.46 -10.62 -16.63
N LYS A 415 2.08 -11.05 -17.73
CA LYS A 415 2.32 -12.48 -17.98
C LYS A 415 3.58 -12.95 -17.27
N ALA A 416 3.48 -14.10 -16.63
CA ALA A 416 4.63 -14.79 -16.07
C ALA A 416 5.56 -15.30 -17.18
N SER A 417 6.87 -15.36 -16.91
CA SER A 417 7.90 -15.78 -17.87
C SER A 417 7.67 -17.18 -18.47
N THR A 418 7.02 -18.08 -17.74
CA THR A 418 6.67 -19.45 -18.21
C THR A 418 5.49 -19.49 -19.18
N GLN A 419 4.80 -18.38 -19.43
CA GLN A 419 3.66 -18.30 -20.36
C GLN A 419 4.04 -17.69 -21.73
N GLY A 420 5.30 -17.32 -21.93
CA GLY A 420 5.83 -16.95 -23.24
C GLY A 420 6.26 -18.19 -24.02
N SER A 421 5.86 -18.31 -25.29
CA SER A 421 6.23 -19.42 -26.17
C SER A 421 7.76 -19.49 -26.32
N GLY A 422 8.42 -20.42 -25.61
CA GLY A 422 9.83 -20.74 -25.79
C GLY A 422 10.71 -20.82 -24.53
N GLN A 423 10.22 -20.43 -23.35
CA GLN A 423 11.03 -20.45 -22.11
C GLN A 423 10.64 -21.61 -21.19
N THR A 424 11.15 -22.82 -21.49
CA THR A 424 10.87 -24.05 -20.71
C THR A 424 11.71 -24.21 -19.43
N ASN A 425 12.64 -23.29 -19.13
CA ASN A 425 13.54 -23.42 -17.97
C ASN A 425 13.40 -22.35 -16.88
N SER A 426 12.41 -21.46 -16.95
CA SER A 426 12.20 -20.48 -15.88
C SER A 426 11.49 -21.11 -14.68
N GLN A 427 12.12 -21.11 -13.51
CA GLN A 427 11.56 -21.57 -12.25
C GLN A 427 10.63 -20.53 -11.59
N ASN A 428 10.22 -19.50 -12.33
CA ASN A 428 9.49 -18.35 -11.79
C ASN A 428 8.19 -18.06 -12.56
N ASN A 429 7.07 -18.21 -11.87
CA ASN A 429 5.73 -17.94 -12.42
C ASN A 429 5.14 -16.61 -11.91
N SER A 430 5.94 -15.72 -11.32
CA SER A 430 5.43 -14.44 -10.82
C SER A 430 5.14 -13.46 -11.97
N PRO A 431 3.97 -12.79 -11.99
CA PRO A 431 3.70 -11.69 -12.92
C PRO A 431 4.51 -10.43 -12.59
N TYR A 432 5.16 -10.37 -11.42
CA TYR A 432 5.98 -9.25 -10.96
C TYR A 432 7.49 -9.58 -10.97
N LEU A 433 7.89 -10.57 -11.77
CA LEU A 433 9.30 -10.95 -11.94
C LEU A 433 10.13 -9.78 -12.50
N HIS A 434 9.57 -9.13 -13.52
CA HIS A 434 10.14 -7.97 -14.18
C HIS A 434 9.36 -6.69 -13.81
N PHE A 435 9.93 -5.53 -14.13
CA PHE A 435 9.17 -4.29 -14.09
C PHE A 435 8.02 -4.33 -15.10
N ILE A 436 6.87 -3.77 -14.73
CA ILE A 436 5.72 -3.66 -15.61
C ILE A 436 6.04 -2.68 -16.73
N LYS A 437 6.09 -3.19 -17.97
CA LYS A 437 6.40 -2.40 -19.17
C LYS A 437 5.15 -1.62 -19.60
N PRO A 438 5.15 -0.28 -19.56
CA PRO A 438 4.02 0.48 -20.06
C PRO A 438 3.93 0.42 -21.58
N LYS A 439 2.73 0.67 -22.08
CA LYS A 439 2.47 0.91 -23.50
C LYS A 439 2.53 2.40 -23.78
N LYS A 440 3.07 2.76 -24.96
CA LYS A 440 3.13 4.15 -25.42
C LYS A 440 1.72 4.73 -25.48
N VAL A 441 1.53 5.91 -24.88
CA VAL A 441 0.30 6.69 -24.99
C VAL A 441 0.32 7.43 -26.33
N GLU A 442 -0.65 7.14 -27.19
CA GLU A 442 -0.84 7.80 -28.48
C GLU A 442 -2.00 8.81 -28.41
N SER A 443 -2.17 9.65 -29.43
CA SER A 443 -3.27 10.62 -29.50
C SER A 443 -4.67 9.98 -29.46
N THR A 444 -4.77 8.71 -29.85
CA THR A 444 -5.98 7.88 -29.79
C THR A 444 -6.18 7.22 -28.42
N THR A 445 -5.18 7.24 -27.54
CA THR A 445 -5.25 6.64 -26.21
C THR A 445 -5.98 7.58 -25.26
N GLN A 446 -7.27 7.35 -25.09
CA GLN A 446 -8.13 8.14 -24.21
C GLN A 446 -8.71 7.29 -23.09
N LEU A 447 -8.92 7.93 -21.93
CA LEU A 447 -9.70 7.35 -20.83
C LEU A 447 -11.16 7.23 -21.26
N ASP A 448 -11.80 6.18 -20.77
CA ASP A 448 -13.25 6.07 -20.86
C ASP A 448 -13.91 7.24 -20.12
N GLN A 449 -15.07 7.68 -20.61
CA GLN A 449 -15.71 8.90 -20.11
C GLN A 449 -15.98 8.85 -18.60
N GLY A 450 -16.37 7.67 -18.09
CA GLY A 450 -16.59 7.47 -16.66
C GLY A 450 -15.32 7.65 -15.83
N LEU A 451 -14.16 7.20 -16.31
CA LEU A 451 -12.88 7.40 -15.60
C LEU A 451 -12.42 8.87 -15.68
N LYS A 452 -12.57 9.51 -16.85
CA LYS A 452 -12.24 10.93 -17.02
C LYS A 452 -13.05 11.81 -16.05
N ASN A 453 -14.31 11.47 -15.81
CA ASN A 453 -15.15 12.22 -14.86
C ASN A 453 -14.65 12.12 -13.41
N LEU A 454 -13.99 11.02 -13.02
CA LEU A 454 -13.45 10.85 -11.66
C LEU A 454 -12.20 11.71 -11.38
N LEU A 455 -11.62 12.36 -12.40
CA LEU A 455 -10.60 13.39 -12.20
C LEU A 455 -11.15 14.64 -11.51
N ASP A 456 -12.47 14.85 -11.53
CA ASP A 456 -13.15 15.78 -10.63
C ASP A 456 -13.44 15.09 -9.30
N PRO A 457 -12.76 15.48 -8.20
CA PRO A 457 -12.95 14.84 -6.90
C PRO A 457 -14.39 14.96 -6.38
N ASN A 458 -15.18 15.93 -6.85
CA ASN A 458 -16.60 16.05 -6.48
C ASN A 458 -17.44 14.88 -7.01
N GLN A 459 -17.08 14.30 -8.16
CA GLN A 459 -17.75 13.11 -8.70
C GLN A 459 -17.49 11.89 -7.81
N VAL A 460 -16.24 11.72 -7.36
CA VAL A 460 -15.85 10.66 -6.43
C VAL A 460 -16.55 10.84 -5.09
N ARG A 461 -16.54 12.07 -4.55
CA ARG A 461 -17.28 12.46 -3.34
C ARG A 461 -18.76 12.13 -3.44
N THR A 462 -19.39 12.41 -4.57
CA THR A 462 -20.82 12.14 -4.77
C THR A 462 -21.12 10.65 -4.71
N LYS A 463 -20.33 9.83 -5.42
CA LYS A 463 -20.46 8.36 -5.37
C LYS A 463 -20.25 7.79 -3.96
N LEU A 464 -19.25 8.29 -3.22
CA LEU A 464 -19.00 7.87 -1.83
C LEU A 464 -20.10 8.35 -0.88
N ARG A 465 -20.60 9.58 -0.98
CA ARG A 465 -21.71 10.02 -0.12
C ARG A 465 -23.00 9.23 -0.38
N GLN A 466 -23.27 8.86 -1.63
CA GLN A 466 -24.36 7.94 -1.96
C GLN A 466 -24.19 6.56 -1.32
N SER A 467 -22.95 6.06 -1.21
CA SER A 467 -22.66 4.77 -0.54
C SER A 467 -22.94 4.76 0.96
N PHE A 468 -22.96 5.93 1.63
CA PHE A 468 -23.18 6.01 3.07
C PHE A 468 -24.65 5.78 3.48
N GLY A 469 -25.58 5.73 2.52
CA GLY A 469 -26.89 5.08 2.71
C GLY A 469 -27.90 5.74 3.64
N THR A 470 -27.58 6.82 4.36
CA THR A 470 -28.52 7.43 5.32
C THR A 470 -28.45 8.96 5.36
N ASP A 471 -29.56 9.62 5.02
CA ASP A 471 -29.84 11.02 5.37
C ASP A 471 -30.82 11.04 6.54
N HIS A 472 -30.30 10.73 7.73
CA HIS A 472 -31.02 10.99 8.99
C HIS A 472 -30.62 12.38 9.48
N SER A 473 -30.99 13.40 8.70
CA SER A 473 -30.82 14.80 9.10
C SER A 473 -31.46 15.01 10.47
N THR A 474 -30.61 15.26 11.47
CA THR A 474 -31.06 15.63 12.82
C THR A 474 -31.53 17.07 12.74
N GLN A 475 -32.85 17.28 12.83
CA GLN A 475 -33.45 18.62 12.87
C GLN A 475 -33.64 19.04 14.34
N PRO A 476 -33.25 20.27 14.73
CA PRO A 476 -32.55 21.26 13.92
C PRO A 476 -31.07 20.87 13.68
N GLN A 477 -30.55 21.17 12.48
CA GLN A 477 -29.15 20.92 12.15
C GLN A 477 -28.23 21.73 13.08
N PRO A 478 -27.25 21.11 13.75
CA PRO A 478 -26.33 21.80 14.66
C PRO A 478 -25.59 22.94 13.94
N GLN A 479 -25.60 24.14 14.52
CA GLN A 479 -24.92 25.31 13.92
C GLN A 479 -23.44 25.38 14.30
N SER A 480 -23.02 24.69 15.36
CA SER A 480 -21.62 24.58 15.75
C SER A 480 -21.34 23.24 16.43
N LEU A 481 -20.09 22.81 16.38
CA LEU A 481 -19.58 21.64 17.09
C LEU A 481 -18.37 22.05 17.92
N LYS A 482 -18.27 21.52 19.13
CA LYS A 482 -17.08 21.58 19.96
C LYS A 482 -16.55 20.18 20.17
N THR A 483 -15.29 19.92 19.78
CA THR A 483 -14.61 18.65 20.03
C THR A 483 -13.64 18.79 21.19
N THR A 484 -13.31 17.69 21.86
CA THR A 484 -12.37 17.69 22.99
C THR A 484 -11.55 16.40 22.98
N THR A 485 -10.23 16.49 23.11
CA THR A 485 -9.35 15.31 23.20
C THR A 485 -9.78 14.39 24.34
N PRO A 486 -9.72 13.06 24.23
CA PRO A 486 -10.00 12.17 25.36
C PRO A 486 -8.94 12.34 26.46
N VAL A 487 -9.16 11.68 27.60
CA VAL A 487 -8.12 11.54 28.63
C VAL A 487 -7.21 10.40 28.23
N PHE A 488 -5.96 10.70 27.90
CA PHE A 488 -4.95 9.69 27.62
C PHE A 488 -4.26 9.25 28.92
N GLY A 489 -4.31 7.94 29.21
CA GLY A 489 -3.63 7.36 30.36
C GLY A 489 -2.10 7.40 30.25
N ARG A 490 -1.39 7.20 31.37
CA ARG A 490 0.09 7.24 31.41
C ARG A 490 0.78 6.19 30.52
N SER A 491 0.11 5.07 30.28
CA SER A 491 0.58 3.99 29.40
C SER A 491 0.21 4.20 27.92
N SER A 492 -0.59 5.23 27.58
CA SER A 492 -1.00 5.48 26.20
C SER A 492 0.22 5.84 25.33
N GLY A 493 0.43 5.07 24.26
CA GLY A 493 1.57 5.22 23.36
C GLY A 493 2.90 4.73 23.91
N ASN A 494 2.91 4.03 25.06
CA ASN A 494 4.12 3.41 25.61
C ASN A 494 4.37 2.04 24.95
N LEU A 495 5.55 1.87 24.35
CA LEU A 495 6.05 0.66 23.70
C LEU A 495 7.08 -0.09 24.56
N SER A 496 7.35 0.35 25.79
CA SER A 496 8.37 -0.27 26.65
C SER A 496 8.02 -1.72 26.97
N SER A 497 6.74 -2.02 27.24
CA SER A 497 6.26 -3.40 27.45
C SER A 497 6.36 -4.27 26.19
N VAL A 498 6.31 -3.65 25.00
CA VAL A 498 6.43 -4.34 23.71
C VAL A 498 7.90 -4.70 23.45
N PHE A 499 8.82 -3.78 23.77
CA PHE A 499 10.26 -4.00 23.55
C PHE A 499 10.92 -4.84 24.66
N SER A 500 10.39 -4.87 25.88
CA SER A 500 10.96 -5.62 27.00
C SER A 500 10.76 -7.14 26.93
N GLY A 501 9.90 -7.65 26.04
CA GLY A 501 9.54 -9.08 25.92
C GLY A 501 10.65 -10.06 25.52
N GLY A 502 11.93 -9.68 25.60
CA GLY A 502 13.09 -10.55 25.37
C GLY A 502 13.75 -11.13 26.62
N GLY A 503 13.21 -10.87 27.83
CA GLY A 503 13.78 -11.42 29.05
C GLY A 503 12.90 -11.19 30.27
N ALA A 504 12.77 -12.24 31.09
CA ALA A 504 12.05 -12.33 32.37
C ALA A 504 10.52 -12.53 32.30
N GLY A 505 10.13 -13.80 32.11
CA GLY A 505 8.81 -14.34 32.43
C GLY A 505 8.91 -15.85 32.62
N GLY A 506 9.32 -16.28 33.81
CA GLY A 506 9.33 -17.69 34.20
C GLY A 506 7.91 -18.27 34.15
N GLY A 507 7.71 -19.25 33.28
CA GLY A 507 6.45 -19.96 33.12
C GLY A 507 6.67 -21.24 32.31
N SER A 508 6.95 -22.32 33.03
CA SER A 508 7.01 -23.71 32.57
C SER A 508 8.08 -24.09 31.53
N SER A 509 9.05 -24.84 32.03
CA SER A 509 9.88 -25.79 31.31
C SER A 509 9.03 -26.78 30.48
N GLY A 510 8.71 -26.41 29.26
CA GLY A 510 8.28 -27.31 28.19
C GLY A 510 9.37 -27.37 27.13
N SER A 511 10.10 -28.48 27.10
CA SER A 511 11.11 -28.80 26.09
C SER A 511 10.54 -28.69 24.67
N GLY A 512 11.06 -27.76 23.85
CA GLY A 512 10.92 -27.85 22.39
C GLY A 512 10.55 -26.58 21.61
N GLN A 513 10.26 -25.44 22.25
CA GLN A 513 9.95 -24.20 21.51
C GLN A 513 11.01 -23.14 21.79
N SER A 514 12.01 -23.01 20.91
CA SER A 514 12.83 -21.79 20.89
C SER A 514 11.90 -20.63 20.56
N GLY A 515 11.80 -19.64 21.45
CA GLY A 515 11.10 -18.40 21.16
C GLY A 515 11.61 -17.84 19.84
N VAL A 516 10.71 -17.65 18.88
CA VAL A 516 11.07 -17.06 17.59
C VAL A 516 11.48 -15.61 17.88
N ASP A 517 12.75 -15.27 17.65
CA ASP A 517 13.22 -13.89 17.86
C ASP A 517 12.47 -12.94 16.93
N LEU A 518 11.54 -12.16 17.49
CA LEU A 518 10.73 -11.17 16.78
C LEU A 518 11.48 -9.85 16.69
N SER A 519 11.56 -9.28 15.49
CA SER A 519 12.12 -7.94 15.28
C SER A 519 11.26 -6.85 15.96
N PRO A 520 11.82 -5.68 16.32
CA PRO A 520 11.03 -4.58 16.89
C PRO A 520 9.82 -4.17 16.03
N VAL A 521 9.93 -4.25 14.70
CA VAL A 521 8.83 -3.96 13.77
C VAL A 521 7.70 -4.98 13.91
N GLU A 522 8.03 -6.27 14.01
CA GLU A 522 7.03 -7.32 14.22
C GLU A 522 6.38 -7.23 15.60
N ARG A 523 7.15 -6.86 16.64
CA ARG A 523 6.60 -6.66 17.99
C ARG A 523 5.60 -5.50 18.03
N VAL A 524 5.94 -4.36 17.41
CA VAL A 524 5.01 -3.22 17.30
C VAL A 524 3.81 -3.56 16.42
N SER A 525 3.97 -4.41 15.40
CA SER A 525 2.84 -4.86 14.58
C SER A 525 1.89 -5.82 15.32
N GLY A 526 2.39 -6.56 16.30
CA GLY A 526 1.56 -7.46 17.13
C GLY A 526 0.88 -6.75 18.31
N HIS A 527 1.46 -5.64 18.77
CA HIS A 527 0.87 -4.77 19.78
C HIS A 527 -0.24 -3.90 19.19
#